data_AF-A0A9P9IUM7-F1
#
_entry.id   AF-A0A9P9IUM7-F1
#
_cell.length_a   1.000
_cell.length_b   1.000
_cell.length_c   1.000
_cell.angle_alpha   90.00
_cell.angle_beta   90.00
_cell.angle_gamma   90.00
#
_symmetry.space_group_name_H-M   'P 1'
#
loop_
_entity.id
_entity.type
_entity.pdbx_description
1 polymer ?
#
loop_
_entity_poly.entity_id
_entity_poly.type
_entity_poly.pdbx_seq_one_letter_code
_entity_poly.pdbx_strand_id
1 'polypeptide(L)'
;MADYPLAFACFNKAAKSLFGASPQLELLLENTEYPFAHEAGVFIPEDGTLFITSNQYTDSKTGKRKIQISRVTLPKDGSSAACEQINPSDVPMANGGVNYKGGVLFCAQGTLNTPGGIAFMESRPPYRSHNIVSSFYGRPFNSVNDVVVHSDGSIWFTDPIYGFEQGIRQKPRLPSQVYRYEPETESIRAMADGFGRPNGICFSPDEKTVYVTDTDWIHGDGTTDDSRPSSIYAFDVTSYSNSPFLTNRRLFAMADTGIPDGIKCDVHGNVYSGCGDGVSVWSAGGVLLGKILVEGGAANFCFGAEGEIFILNETRLWRARLAASTKGALLGI
;
A
#
# COMPACT_ATOMS: atom_id res chain seq x y z
N MET A 1 15.12 -13.83 -28.29
CA MET A 1 14.17 -13.35 -27.25
C MET A 1 14.65 -11.97 -26.85
N ALA A 2 13.79 -10.98 -26.63
CA ALA A 2 14.27 -9.67 -26.19
C ALA A 2 15.02 -9.86 -24.86
N ASP A 3 16.31 -9.50 -24.83
CA ASP A 3 17.11 -9.47 -23.61
C ASP A 3 16.65 -8.25 -22.81
N TYR A 4 15.75 -8.48 -21.86
CA TYR A 4 15.35 -7.43 -20.93
C TYR A 4 16.52 -7.02 -20.03
N PRO A 5 16.54 -5.78 -19.52
CA PRO A 5 17.47 -5.41 -18.46
C PRO A 5 17.37 -6.39 -17.28
N LEU A 6 18.46 -6.60 -16.54
CA LEU A 6 18.52 -7.53 -15.41
C LEU A 6 17.43 -7.28 -14.36
N ALA A 7 16.92 -6.05 -14.28
CA ALA A 7 15.83 -5.68 -13.38
C ALA A 7 14.45 -6.24 -13.77
N PHE A 8 14.26 -6.85 -14.94
CA PHE A 8 12.94 -7.32 -15.40
C PHE A 8 12.97 -8.82 -15.70
N ALA A 9 12.46 -9.62 -14.75
CA ALA A 9 12.36 -11.06 -14.91
C ALA A 9 11.01 -11.45 -15.52
N CYS A 10 11.03 -12.20 -16.63
CA CYS A 10 9.82 -12.69 -17.31
C CYS A 10 9.65 -14.19 -17.10
N PHE A 11 8.62 -14.62 -16.38
CA PHE A 11 8.27 -16.03 -16.17
C PHE A 11 7.15 -16.52 -17.11
N ASN A 12 6.39 -15.59 -17.68
CA ASN A 12 5.31 -15.86 -18.63
C ASN A 12 5.38 -14.91 -19.83
N LYS A 13 4.88 -15.36 -21.01
CA LYS A 13 4.80 -14.50 -22.21
C LYS A 13 3.99 -13.22 -21.99
N ALA A 14 2.97 -13.25 -21.12
CA ALA A 14 2.13 -12.09 -20.82
C ALA A 14 2.93 -10.95 -20.14
N ALA A 15 3.98 -11.26 -19.38
CA ALA A 15 4.85 -10.23 -18.80
C ALA A 15 5.55 -9.38 -19.86
N LYS A 16 5.82 -9.94 -21.06
CA LYS A 16 6.42 -9.18 -22.15
C LYS A 16 5.51 -8.06 -22.66
N SER A 17 4.20 -8.32 -22.69
CA SER A 17 3.20 -7.31 -23.04
C SER A 17 3.11 -6.23 -21.95
N LEU A 18 3.20 -6.62 -20.68
CA LEU A 18 3.18 -5.68 -19.56
C LEU A 18 4.42 -4.78 -19.54
N PHE A 19 5.61 -5.36 -19.67
CA PHE A 19 6.88 -4.63 -19.64
C PHE A 19 7.14 -3.83 -20.92
N GLY A 20 6.56 -4.24 -22.06
CA GLY A 20 6.80 -3.61 -23.35
C GLY A 20 8.16 -3.97 -23.93
N ALA A 21 8.58 -3.23 -24.95
CA ALA A 21 9.80 -3.54 -25.71
C ALA A 21 11.10 -3.08 -25.02
N SER A 22 11.02 -2.06 -24.16
CA SER A 22 12.20 -1.43 -23.55
C SER A 22 11.87 -0.86 -22.17
N PRO A 23 11.52 -1.72 -21.19
CA PRO A 23 11.25 -1.26 -19.84
C PRO A 23 12.50 -0.66 -19.21
N GLN A 24 12.31 0.29 -18.31
CA GLN A 24 13.39 1.00 -17.62
C GLN A 24 13.15 0.99 -16.12
N LEU A 25 14.23 0.93 -15.34
CA LEU A 25 14.20 1.14 -13.89
C LEU A 25 15.22 2.23 -13.56
N GLU A 26 14.76 3.30 -12.90
CA GLU A 26 15.52 4.50 -12.62
C GLU A 26 15.43 4.84 -11.13
N LEU A 27 16.56 5.17 -10.51
CA LEU A 27 16.58 5.73 -9.16
C LEU A 27 16.19 7.21 -9.24
N LEU A 28 15.08 7.60 -8.63
CA LEU A 28 14.62 8.99 -8.61
C LEU A 28 15.23 9.78 -7.45
N LEU A 29 15.22 9.18 -6.25
CA LEU A 29 15.67 9.81 -5.02
C LEU A 29 16.29 8.77 -4.09
N GLU A 30 17.30 9.19 -3.33
CA GLU A 30 17.89 8.41 -2.25
C GLU A 30 18.07 9.30 -1.02
N ASN A 31 17.76 8.75 0.15
CA ASN A 31 18.00 9.37 1.44
C ASN A 31 18.65 8.35 2.37
N THR A 32 19.91 8.58 2.74
CA THR A 32 20.68 7.69 3.60
C THR A 32 20.53 8.00 5.09
N GLU A 33 19.84 9.08 5.45
CA GLU A 33 19.62 9.46 6.86
C GLU A 33 18.48 8.68 7.50
N TYR A 34 17.43 8.34 6.73
CA TYR A 34 16.28 7.57 7.20
C TYR A 34 15.51 6.95 6.03
N PRO A 35 14.72 5.87 6.27
CA PRO A 35 13.98 5.15 5.22
C PRO A 35 12.73 5.92 4.77
N PHE A 36 12.93 7.00 4.00
CA PHE A 36 11.88 7.96 3.63
C PHE A 36 10.80 7.42 2.68
N ALA A 37 11.05 6.31 2.00
CA ALA A 37 10.20 5.72 0.95
C ALA A 37 9.81 4.28 1.33
N HIS A 38 8.86 4.13 2.23
CA HIS A 38 8.40 2.84 2.73
C HIS A 38 6.97 2.54 2.25
N GLU A 39 6.03 3.43 2.55
CA GLU A 39 4.59 3.14 2.49
C GLU A 39 3.76 4.26 1.82
N ALA A 40 2.44 4.09 1.79
CA ALA A 40 1.40 4.97 1.23
C ALA A 40 1.37 5.14 -0.28
N GLY A 41 2.50 5.26 -0.99
CA GLY A 41 2.58 5.48 -2.45
C GLY A 41 1.29 6.03 -3.10
N VAL A 42 1.02 7.34 -3.00
CA VAL A 42 -0.21 7.95 -3.54
C VAL A 42 0.14 8.96 -4.62
N PHE A 43 -0.07 8.60 -5.88
CA PHE A 43 0.13 9.50 -7.02
C PHE A 43 -1.08 10.42 -7.23
N ILE A 44 -0.81 11.71 -7.40
CA ILE A 44 -1.78 12.77 -7.70
C ILE A 44 -1.50 13.28 -9.12
N PRO A 45 -2.25 12.81 -10.14
CA PRO A 45 -2.00 13.12 -11.54
C PRO A 45 -2.07 14.62 -11.88
N GLU A 46 -2.96 15.36 -11.21
CA GLU A 46 -3.31 16.74 -11.55
C GLU A 46 -2.11 17.69 -11.46
N ASP A 47 -1.18 17.43 -10.53
CA ASP A 47 0.05 18.21 -10.38
C ASP A 47 1.33 17.37 -10.39
N GLY A 48 1.23 16.09 -10.77
CA GLY A 48 2.38 15.20 -10.95
C GLY A 48 3.14 14.99 -9.66
N THR A 49 2.43 14.74 -8.56
CA THR A 49 3.05 14.53 -7.26
C THR A 49 2.75 13.18 -6.65
N LEU A 50 3.61 12.75 -5.74
CA LEU A 50 3.54 11.48 -5.06
C LEU A 50 3.64 11.72 -3.56
N PHE A 51 2.68 11.23 -2.78
CA PHE A 51 2.80 11.17 -1.33
C PHE A 51 3.33 9.81 -0.90
N ILE A 52 4.30 9.83 0.02
CA ILE A 52 4.91 8.63 0.60
C ILE A 52 5.05 8.81 2.11
N THR A 53 5.14 7.69 2.82
CA THR A 53 5.47 7.65 4.24
C THR A 53 6.79 6.91 4.44
N SER A 54 7.58 7.37 5.40
CA SER A 54 8.81 6.69 5.80
C SER A 54 8.51 5.44 6.62
N ASN A 55 9.47 4.53 6.75
CA ASN A 55 9.44 3.54 7.83
C ASN A 55 9.76 4.23 9.17
N GLN A 56 9.52 3.55 10.28
CA GLN A 56 9.79 4.09 11.60
C GLN A 56 11.30 4.34 11.77
N TYR A 57 11.64 5.54 12.21
CA TYR A 57 13.03 5.88 12.51
C TYR A 57 13.13 6.74 13.76
N THR A 58 14.32 6.78 14.34
CA THR A 58 14.61 7.65 15.47
C THR A 58 15.07 9.01 14.94
N ASP A 59 14.29 10.05 15.23
CA ASP A 59 14.66 11.41 14.88
C ASP A 59 15.93 11.82 15.61
N SER A 60 16.97 12.19 14.87
CA SER A 60 18.30 12.49 15.41
C SER A 60 18.34 13.71 16.32
N LYS A 61 17.35 14.63 16.21
CA LYS A 61 17.28 15.86 17.00
C LYS A 61 16.55 15.65 18.32
N THR A 62 15.50 14.82 18.31
CA THR A 62 14.62 14.63 19.46
C THR A 62 14.81 13.30 20.18
N GLY A 63 15.47 12.33 19.54
CA GLY A 63 15.61 10.96 20.02
C GLY A 63 14.30 10.16 20.03
N LYS A 64 13.22 10.70 19.46
CA LYS A 64 11.90 10.06 19.45
C LYS A 64 11.69 9.27 18.15
N ARG A 65 11.01 8.14 18.27
CA ARG A 65 10.49 7.39 17.11
C ARG A 65 9.45 8.23 16.38
N LYS A 66 9.56 8.31 15.06
CA LYS A 66 8.58 8.98 14.20
C LYS A 66 8.48 8.32 12.83
N ILE A 67 7.43 8.71 12.11
CA ILE A 67 7.25 8.53 10.67
C ILE A 67 7.17 9.91 10.03
N GLN A 68 7.66 10.05 8.81
CA GLN A 68 7.57 11.27 8.03
C GLN A 68 6.67 11.06 6.80
N ILE A 69 5.60 11.85 6.68
CA ILE A 69 4.90 12.02 5.41
C ILE A 69 5.74 12.95 4.54
N SER A 70 5.92 12.59 3.27
CA SER A 70 6.63 13.42 2.31
C SER A 70 5.84 13.57 1.01
N ARG A 71 5.91 14.76 0.42
CA ARG A 71 5.41 15.07 -0.92
C ARG A 71 6.60 15.11 -1.88
N VAL A 72 6.58 14.23 -2.87
CA VAL A 72 7.55 14.18 -3.95
C VAL A 72 6.94 14.85 -5.18
N THR A 73 7.63 15.86 -5.71
CA THR A 73 7.28 16.50 -6.99
C THR A 73 8.03 15.79 -8.10
N LEU A 74 7.32 15.41 -9.18
CA LEU A 74 7.86 14.68 -10.32
C LEU A 74 7.81 15.56 -11.58
N PRO A 75 8.89 16.29 -11.90
CA PRO A 75 8.87 17.25 -13.00
C PRO A 75 8.73 16.57 -14.36
N LYS A 76 7.89 17.14 -15.23
CA LYS A 76 7.73 16.69 -16.62
C LYS A 76 8.83 17.20 -17.56
N ASP A 77 9.56 18.23 -17.14
CA ASP A 77 10.61 18.89 -17.92
C ASP A 77 11.98 18.20 -17.85
N GLY A 78 12.06 17.07 -17.13
CA GLY A 78 13.30 16.31 -16.95
C GLY A 78 14.20 16.83 -15.82
N SER A 79 13.77 17.84 -15.06
CA SER A 79 14.46 18.21 -13.83
C SER A 79 14.31 17.13 -12.74
N SER A 80 15.24 17.11 -11.79
CA SER A 80 15.26 16.11 -10.72
C SER A 80 14.01 16.20 -9.85
N ALA A 81 13.53 15.03 -9.39
CA ALA A 81 12.49 14.97 -8.38
C ALA A 81 12.91 15.75 -7.11
N ALA A 82 11.93 16.33 -6.43
CA ALA A 82 12.14 17.05 -5.18
C ALA A 82 11.23 16.49 -4.09
N CYS A 83 11.73 16.40 -2.86
CA CYS A 83 11.01 15.82 -1.73
C CYS A 83 10.85 16.85 -0.61
N GLU A 84 9.62 17.05 -0.17
CA GLU A 84 9.24 17.97 0.91
C GLU A 84 8.60 17.19 2.06
N GLN A 85 9.01 17.48 3.30
CA GLN A 85 8.41 16.87 4.50
C GLN A 85 7.13 17.59 4.89
N ILE A 86 6.04 16.84 5.04
CA ILE A 86 4.72 17.34 5.46
C ILE A 86 4.41 16.83 6.87
N ASN A 87 3.94 17.71 7.74
CA ASN A 87 3.67 17.39 9.15
C ASN A 87 2.24 17.78 9.52
N PRO A 88 1.22 17.00 9.08
CA PRO A 88 -0.17 17.25 9.44
C PRO A 88 -0.42 16.93 10.92
N SER A 89 -1.39 17.60 11.53
CA SER A 89 -1.70 17.43 12.96
C SER A 89 -2.42 16.13 13.28
N ASP A 90 -3.20 15.59 12.33
CA ASP A 90 -4.19 14.55 12.60
C ASP A 90 -3.83 13.19 12.01
N VAL A 91 -2.57 13.01 11.58
CA VAL A 91 -2.07 11.75 11.00
C VAL A 91 -0.88 11.20 11.80
N PRO A 92 -1.10 10.76 13.06
CA PRO A 92 -0.04 10.19 13.89
C PRO A 92 0.46 8.86 13.33
N MET A 93 1.78 8.75 13.13
CA MET A 93 2.43 7.52 12.65
C MET A 93 1.75 6.99 11.37
N ALA A 94 1.71 7.83 10.35
CA ALA A 94 1.12 7.50 9.05
C ALA A 94 1.74 6.23 8.47
N ASN A 95 0.95 5.35 7.86
CA ASN A 95 1.43 4.18 7.15
C ASN A 95 0.93 4.20 5.71
N GLY A 96 0.01 3.30 5.33
CA GLY A 96 -0.61 3.25 4.01
C GLY A 96 -1.51 4.44 3.70
N GLY A 97 -1.89 4.57 2.42
CA GLY A 97 -2.71 5.69 1.97
C GLY A 97 -3.29 5.50 0.57
N VAL A 98 -4.27 6.33 0.25
CA VAL A 98 -4.98 6.30 -1.05
C VAL A 98 -5.52 7.69 -1.40
N ASN A 99 -5.59 8.01 -2.69
CA ASN A 99 -6.22 9.23 -3.18
C ASN A 99 -7.71 9.27 -2.82
N TYR A 100 -8.20 10.42 -2.34
CA TYR A 100 -9.59 10.57 -1.93
C TYR A 100 -10.02 12.03 -1.94
N LYS A 101 -11.10 12.36 -2.65
CA LYS A 101 -11.79 13.69 -2.63
C LYS A 101 -10.83 14.90 -2.63
N GLY A 102 -9.89 14.93 -3.59
CA GLY A 102 -8.92 16.03 -3.73
C GLY A 102 -7.77 16.03 -2.71
N GLY A 103 -7.66 14.98 -1.89
CA GLY A 103 -6.62 14.78 -0.90
C GLY A 103 -6.19 13.32 -0.82
N VAL A 104 -5.69 12.93 0.35
CA VAL A 104 -5.19 11.60 0.65
C VAL A 104 -5.84 11.10 1.94
N LEU A 105 -6.36 9.88 1.92
CA LEU A 105 -6.62 9.13 3.15
C LEU A 105 -5.33 8.46 3.57
N PHE A 106 -5.00 8.57 4.86
CA PHE A 106 -3.90 7.84 5.47
C PHE A 106 -4.44 6.90 6.54
N CYS A 107 -3.81 5.74 6.63
CA CYS A 107 -3.82 4.90 7.81
C CYS A 107 -2.93 5.54 8.88
N ALA A 108 -3.54 6.21 9.85
CA ALA A 108 -2.83 6.71 11.02
C ALA A 108 -2.72 5.58 12.06
N GLN A 109 -1.53 5.03 12.29
CA GLN A 109 -1.38 3.92 13.23
C GLN A 109 -1.65 4.34 14.68
N GLY A 110 -1.51 5.64 14.99
CA GLY A 110 -1.67 6.19 16.33
C GLY A 110 -0.41 6.08 17.17
N THR A 111 -0.51 6.48 18.43
CA THR A 111 0.57 6.37 19.42
C THR A 111 0.06 5.71 20.70
N LEU A 112 0.89 5.63 21.75
CA LEU A 112 0.46 5.18 23.07
C LEU A 112 -0.64 6.07 23.69
N ASN A 113 -0.72 7.33 23.25
CA ASN A 113 -1.59 8.36 23.84
C ASN A 113 -2.59 8.95 22.83
N THR A 114 -2.41 8.68 21.53
CA THR A 114 -3.27 9.18 20.46
C THR A 114 -3.92 8.00 19.75
N PRO A 115 -5.26 7.97 19.56
CA PRO A 115 -5.91 6.95 18.76
C PRO A 115 -5.33 6.87 17.34
N GLY A 116 -5.34 5.67 16.77
CA GLY A 116 -5.14 5.47 15.33
C GLY A 116 -6.47 5.51 14.59
N GLY A 117 -6.44 5.17 13.30
CA GLY A 117 -7.61 5.08 12.43
C GLY A 117 -7.37 5.69 11.05
N ILE A 118 -8.44 6.00 10.34
CA ILE A 118 -8.35 6.64 9.03
C ILE A 118 -8.41 8.16 9.21
N ALA A 119 -7.49 8.87 8.56
CA ALA A 119 -7.44 10.33 8.57
C ALA A 119 -7.39 10.86 7.13
N PHE A 120 -8.06 11.98 6.89
CA PHE A 120 -7.96 12.72 5.63
C PHE A 120 -6.92 13.83 5.76
N MET A 121 -6.20 14.10 4.67
CA MET A 121 -5.31 15.25 4.49
C MET A 121 -5.51 15.87 3.09
N GLU A 122 -5.63 17.19 3.01
CA GLU A 122 -5.61 17.90 1.72
C GLU A 122 -4.31 17.61 0.95
N SER A 123 -4.36 17.50 -0.38
CA SER A 123 -3.17 17.25 -1.22
C SER A 123 -2.30 18.49 -1.45
N ARG A 124 -2.76 19.66 -1.00
CA ARG A 124 -2.09 20.96 -1.22
C ARG A 124 -2.04 21.77 0.07
N PRO A 125 -1.07 22.70 0.19
CA PRO A 125 -1.01 23.61 1.33
C PRO A 125 -2.36 24.33 1.54
N PRO A 126 -2.82 24.44 2.79
CA PRO A 126 -2.05 24.26 4.02
C PRO A 126 -2.09 22.82 4.59
N TYR A 127 -2.46 21.80 3.80
CA TYR A 127 -2.51 20.39 4.21
C TYR A 127 -3.42 20.15 5.42
N ARG A 128 -4.62 20.75 5.43
CA ARG A 128 -5.55 20.54 6.54
C ARG A 128 -5.88 19.06 6.64
N SER A 129 -5.88 18.56 7.87
CA SER A 129 -6.17 17.17 8.18
C SER A 129 -7.28 17.04 9.21
N HIS A 130 -7.95 15.88 9.24
CA HIS A 130 -8.88 15.50 10.30
C HIS A 130 -9.06 13.97 10.34
N ASN A 131 -9.43 13.45 11.51
CA ASN A 131 -9.80 12.04 11.66
C ASN A 131 -11.16 11.76 11.01
N ILE A 132 -11.28 10.60 10.35
CA ILE A 132 -12.53 10.10 9.75
C ILE A 132 -13.16 9.05 10.67
N VAL A 133 -12.39 8.06 11.11
CA VAL A 133 -12.85 7.01 12.03
C VAL A 133 -11.66 6.49 12.84
N SER A 134 -11.85 6.24 14.13
CA SER A 134 -10.76 5.86 15.06
C SER A 134 -11.05 4.64 15.94
N SER A 135 -12.25 4.06 15.85
CA SER A 135 -12.61 2.87 16.62
C SER A 135 -13.71 2.05 15.95
N PHE A 136 -13.78 0.77 16.32
CA PHE A 136 -14.92 -0.10 16.04
C PHE A 136 -15.86 -0.10 17.25
N TYR A 137 -16.93 0.69 17.19
CA TYR A 137 -17.91 0.85 18.28
C TYR A 137 -17.26 1.09 19.66
N GLY A 138 -16.28 2.00 19.72
CA GLY A 138 -15.56 2.36 20.94
C GLY A 138 -14.38 1.45 21.29
N ARG A 139 -14.12 0.36 20.55
CA ARG A 139 -12.87 -0.40 20.64
C ARG A 139 -11.82 0.23 19.73
N PRO A 140 -10.69 0.75 20.25
CA PRO A 140 -9.67 1.37 19.42
C PRO A 140 -9.10 0.36 18.40
N PHE A 141 -8.89 0.81 17.17
CA PHE A 141 -8.11 0.04 16.19
C PHE A 141 -6.70 -0.26 16.71
N ASN A 142 -6.14 -1.37 16.25
CA ASN A 142 -4.81 -1.82 16.67
C ASN A 142 -3.75 -0.86 16.16
N SER A 143 -3.59 -0.82 14.84
CA SER A 143 -2.68 0.03 14.07
C SER A 143 -3.00 -0.20 12.60
N VAL A 144 -4.00 0.53 12.09
CA VAL A 144 -4.44 0.39 10.70
C VAL A 144 -3.25 0.49 9.75
N ASN A 145 -3.20 -0.36 8.74
CA ASN A 145 -2.02 -0.49 7.89
C ASN A 145 -2.25 0.09 6.50
N ASP A 146 -3.11 -0.53 5.69
CA ASP A 146 -3.33 -0.12 4.30
C ASP A 146 -4.81 0.10 4.00
N VAL A 147 -5.12 0.97 3.03
CA VAL A 147 -6.49 1.47 2.77
C VAL A 147 -6.78 1.56 1.28
N VAL A 148 -8.02 1.24 0.90
CA VAL A 148 -8.55 1.41 -0.46
C VAL A 148 -9.97 1.98 -0.40
N VAL A 149 -10.36 2.72 -1.43
CA VAL A 149 -11.71 3.26 -1.58
C VAL A 149 -12.42 2.48 -2.68
N HIS A 150 -13.61 1.99 -2.38
CA HIS A 150 -14.47 1.29 -3.34
C HIS A 150 -15.35 2.31 -4.10
N SER A 151 -15.82 1.98 -5.30
CA SER A 151 -16.60 2.91 -6.15
C SER A 151 -17.92 3.37 -5.54
N ASP A 152 -18.46 2.61 -4.58
CA ASP A 152 -19.63 3.00 -3.78
C ASP A 152 -19.31 4.11 -2.74
N GLY A 153 -18.06 4.55 -2.63
CA GLY A 153 -17.61 5.57 -1.70
C GLY A 153 -17.14 5.02 -0.35
N SER A 154 -17.28 3.72 -0.10
CA SER A 154 -16.85 3.11 1.15
C SER A 154 -15.34 2.95 1.25
N ILE A 155 -14.83 3.10 2.47
CA ILE A 155 -13.41 3.02 2.81
C ILE A 155 -13.13 1.63 3.41
N TRP A 156 -12.21 0.89 2.82
CA TRP A 156 -11.80 -0.44 3.27
C TRP A 156 -10.36 -0.41 3.73
N PHE A 157 -10.07 -1.01 4.89
CA PHE A 157 -8.74 -0.97 5.47
C PHE A 157 -8.42 -2.21 6.30
N THR A 158 -7.13 -2.48 6.46
CA THR A 158 -6.60 -3.56 7.30
C THR A 158 -6.19 -3.05 8.68
N ASP A 159 -6.36 -3.88 9.71
CA ASP A 159 -5.99 -3.54 11.10
C ASP A 159 -5.10 -4.62 11.75
N PRO A 160 -3.85 -4.78 11.30
CA PRO A 160 -2.88 -5.68 11.92
C PRO A 160 -2.39 -5.13 13.28
N ILE A 161 -1.57 -5.92 13.97
CA ILE A 161 -1.05 -5.58 15.31
C ILE A 161 0.37 -4.99 15.31
N TYR A 162 0.89 -4.58 14.15
CA TYR A 162 2.26 -4.07 14.00
C TYR A 162 2.62 -2.97 15.00
N GLY A 163 1.71 -2.03 15.24
CA GLY A 163 1.98 -0.94 16.15
C GLY A 163 2.24 -1.40 17.59
N PHE A 164 1.66 -2.52 18.03
CA PHE A 164 1.96 -3.10 19.34
C PHE A 164 3.33 -3.78 19.35
N GLU A 165 3.64 -4.58 18.31
CA GLU A 165 4.93 -5.27 18.17
C GLU A 165 6.10 -4.26 18.06
N GLN A 166 5.85 -3.15 17.40
CA GLN A 166 6.79 -2.03 17.26
C GLN A 166 6.81 -1.10 18.48
N GLY A 167 5.99 -1.34 19.52
CA GLY A 167 5.96 -0.57 20.76
C GLY A 167 5.39 0.86 20.64
N ILE A 168 4.63 1.15 19.58
CA ILE A 168 3.96 2.45 19.39
C ILE A 168 2.49 2.44 19.81
N ARG A 169 1.92 1.25 20.04
CA ARG A 169 0.53 1.05 20.47
C ARG A 169 0.44 0.16 21.70
N GLN A 170 -0.66 0.30 22.42
CA GLN A 170 -1.00 -0.57 23.54
C GLN A 170 -1.37 -1.97 23.03
N LYS A 171 -1.47 -2.94 23.95
CA LYS A 171 -1.91 -4.29 23.63
C LYS A 171 -3.23 -4.28 22.83
N PRO A 172 -3.30 -4.97 21.68
CA PRO A 172 -4.48 -5.03 20.82
C PRO A 172 -5.74 -5.39 21.59
N ARG A 173 -6.83 -4.69 21.27
CA ARG A 173 -8.16 -4.96 21.80
C ARG A 173 -9.12 -5.43 20.72
N LEU A 174 -8.68 -5.53 19.47
CA LEU A 174 -9.40 -6.08 18.33
C LEU A 174 -8.59 -7.22 17.71
N PRO A 175 -9.24 -8.24 17.12
CA PRO A 175 -8.55 -9.18 16.26
C PRO A 175 -8.05 -8.49 14.98
N SER A 176 -7.06 -9.09 14.31
CA SER A 176 -6.60 -8.63 13.01
C SER A 176 -7.63 -8.93 11.93
N GLN A 177 -8.21 -7.87 11.37
CA GLN A 177 -9.36 -7.95 10.46
C GLN A 177 -9.28 -6.90 9.35
N VAL A 178 -10.11 -7.10 8.34
CA VAL A 178 -10.45 -6.08 7.33
C VAL A 178 -11.74 -5.39 7.75
N TYR A 179 -11.79 -4.07 7.68
CA TYR A 179 -12.97 -3.28 7.98
C TYR A 179 -13.46 -2.52 6.75
N ARG A 180 -14.77 -2.32 6.66
CA ARG A 180 -15.45 -1.39 5.73
C ARG A 180 -16.12 -0.29 6.55
N TYR A 181 -15.88 0.95 6.18
CA TYR A 181 -16.51 2.14 6.76
C TYR A 181 -17.25 2.92 5.68
N GLU A 182 -18.49 3.30 5.96
CA GLU A 182 -19.33 4.13 5.10
C GLU A 182 -19.41 5.55 5.66
N PRO A 183 -18.71 6.55 5.09
CA PRO A 183 -18.65 7.89 5.67
C PRO A 183 -20.00 8.58 5.79
N GLU A 184 -20.94 8.34 4.87
CA GLU A 184 -22.24 9.04 4.86
C GLU A 184 -23.17 8.59 5.97
N THR A 185 -23.10 7.30 6.35
CA THR A 185 -23.97 6.70 7.37
C THR A 185 -23.23 6.41 8.68
N GLU A 186 -21.92 6.64 8.68
CA GLU A 186 -20.97 6.25 9.73
C GLU A 186 -21.01 4.75 10.07
N SER A 187 -21.54 3.92 9.16
CA SER A 187 -21.65 2.47 9.36
C SER A 187 -20.28 1.82 9.23
N ILE A 188 -19.85 1.09 10.26
CA ILE A 188 -18.61 0.31 10.24
C ILE A 188 -18.87 -1.18 10.44
N ARG A 189 -18.15 -2.01 9.68
CA ARG A 189 -18.27 -3.46 9.78
C ARG A 189 -16.92 -4.15 9.59
N ALA A 190 -16.65 -5.16 10.40
CA ALA A 190 -15.58 -6.13 10.12
C ALA A 190 -16.04 -7.05 8.97
N MET A 191 -15.26 -7.10 7.89
CA MET A 191 -15.61 -7.75 6.63
C MET A 191 -14.97 -9.11 6.44
N ALA A 192 -13.76 -9.31 6.96
CA ALA A 192 -13.06 -10.59 6.94
C ALA A 192 -12.12 -10.73 8.14
N ASP A 193 -11.89 -11.98 8.54
CA ASP A 193 -10.99 -12.41 9.60
C ASP A 193 -10.13 -13.60 9.14
N GLY A 194 -9.40 -14.21 10.08
CA GLY A 194 -8.55 -15.37 9.83
C GLY A 194 -7.20 -15.05 9.18
N PHE A 195 -6.74 -13.80 9.35
CA PHE A 195 -5.41 -13.33 8.97
C PHE A 195 -4.46 -13.32 10.18
N GLY A 196 -3.17 -13.49 9.93
CA GLY A 196 -2.14 -13.27 10.95
C GLY A 196 -1.77 -11.80 11.07
N ARG A 197 -1.34 -11.19 9.96
CA ARG A 197 -1.15 -9.73 9.82
C ARG A 197 -1.70 -9.29 8.45
N PRO A 198 -2.99 -8.92 8.34
CA PRO A 198 -3.52 -8.37 7.11
C PRO A 198 -2.83 -7.04 6.82
N ASN A 199 -2.31 -6.87 5.60
CA ASN A 199 -1.47 -5.74 5.25
C ASN A 199 -2.07 -4.97 4.07
N GLY A 200 -1.56 -5.16 2.85
CA GLY A 200 -2.09 -4.54 1.64
C GLY A 200 -3.51 -5.00 1.30
N ILE A 201 -4.32 -4.09 0.76
CA ILE A 201 -5.67 -4.36 0.26
C ILE A 201 -5.91 -3.67 -1.09
N CYS A 202 -6.47 -4.41 -2.06
CA CYS A 202 -6.96 -3.80 -3.31
C CYS A 202 -8.14 -4.58 -3.91
N PHE A 203 -8.92 -3.91 -4.76
CA PHE A 203 -9.98 -4.53 -5.54
C PHE A 203 -9.51 -4.89 -6.95
N SER A 204 -10.13 -5.91 -7.54
CA SER A 204 -10.10 -6.12 -8.98
C SER A 204 -10.68 -4.90 -9.73
N PRO A 205 -10.38 -4.71 -11.02
CA PRO A 205 -10.89 -3.57 -11.78
C PRO A 205 -12.42 -3.46 -11.86
N ASP A 206 -13.11 -4.60 -11.74
CA ASP A 206 -14.57 -4.67 -11.71
C ASP A 206 -15.15 -4.70 -10.28
N GLU A 207 -14.29 -4.57 -9.27
CA GLU A 207 -14.56 -4.60 -7.83
C GLU A 207 -15.30 -5.85 -7.31
N LYS A 208 -15.37 -6.92 -8.12
CA LYS A 208 -16.01 -8.18 -7.71
C LYS A 208 -15.10 -9.08 -6.90
N THR A 209 -13.80 -8.79 -6.87
CA THR A 209 -12.83 -9.50 -6.04
C THR A 209 -12.06 -8.49 -5.19
N VAL A 210 -11.88 -8.79 -3.91
CA VAL A 210 -10.91 -8.08 -3.05
C VAL A 210 -9.74 -8.99 -2.76
N TYR A 211 -8.54 -8.45 -2.88
CA TYR A 211 -7.28 -9.09 -2.54
C TYR A 211 -6.74 -8.46 -1.25
N VAL A 212 -6.29 -9.32 -0.33
CA VAL A 212 -5.71 -8.91 0.94
C VAL A 212 -4.42 -9.70 1.15
N THR A 213 -3.33 -9.01 1.42
CA THR A 213 -2.06 -9.67 1.75
C THR A 213 -2.02 -10.03 3.24
N ASP A 214 -1.41 -11.18 3.54
CA ASP A 214 -1.15 -11.65 4.90
C ASP A 214 0.35 -11.89 5.04
N THR A 215 0.95 -11.07 5.89
CA THR A 215 2.39 -10.90 6.03
C THR A 215 2.92 -11.50 7.32
N ASP A 216 2.15 -12.43 7.92
CA ASP A 216 2.41 -13.09 9.20
C ASP A 216 3.77 -13.80 9.29
N TRP A 217 4.41 -14.10 8.17
CA TRP A 217 5.78 -14.62 8.12
C TRP A 217 6.79 -13.69 8.80
N ILE A 218 6.57 -12.37 8.79
CA ILE A 218 7.40 -11.38 9.49
C ILE A 218 6.57 -10.57 10.49
N HIS A 219 7.07 -10.47 11.72
CA HIS A 219 6.45 -9.69 12.79
C HIS A 219 7.04 -8.27 12.87
N GLY A 220 6.32 -7.35 13.50
CA GLY A 220 6.74 -5.94 13.62
C GLY A 220 8.03 -5.71 14.44
N ASP A 221 8.52 -6.73 15.15
CA ASP A 221 9.83 -6.72 15.82
C ASP A 221 10.98 -7.24 14.93
N GLY A 222 10.68 -7.65 13.69
CA GLY A 222 11.63 -8.17 12.71
C GLY A 222 11.87 -9.68 12.81
N THR A 223 11.22 -10.39 13.74
CA THR A 223 11.32 -11.87 13.80
C THR A 223 10.52 -12.52 12.68
N THR A 224 10.97 -13.70 12.23
CA THR A 224 10.32 -14.46 11.16
C THR A 224 9.92 -15.86 11.61
N ASP A 225 8.86 -16.40 11.01
CA ASP A 225 8.34 -17.76 11.25
C ASP A 225 7.91 -18.40 9.92
N ASP A 226 8.72 -19.35 9.44
CA ASP A 226 8.50 -20.07 8.16
C ASP A 226 7.20 -20.88 8.12
N SER A 227 6.54 -21.11 9.26
CA SER A 227 5.24 -21.77 9.30
C SER A 227 4.06 -20.84 9.03
N ARG A 228 4.30 -19.52 8.91
CA ARG A 228 3.27 -18.49 8.80
C ARG A 228 3.05 -17.97 7.37
N PRO A 229 1.87 -17.40 7.09
CA PRO A 229 1.54 -16.82 5.79
C PRO A 229 2.55 -15.78 5.27
N SER A 230 2.94 -15.96 4.01
CA SER A 230 3.53 -14.95 3.14
C SER A 230 2.70 -14.89 1.85
N SER A 231 1.41 -14.61 2.01
CA SER A 231 0.40 -14.98 1.01
C SER A 231 -0.60 -13.88 0.74
N ILE A 232 -1.16 -13.91 -0.46
CA ILE A 232 -2.29 -13.09 -0.88
C ILE A 232 -3.53 -13.97 -0.86
N TYR A 233 -4.60 -13.48 -0.22
CA TYR A 233 -5.91 -14.11 -0.24
C TYR A 233 -6.88 -13.28 -1.09
N ALA A 234 -7.76 -13.98 -1.80
CA ALA A 234 -8.84 -13.35 -2.56
C ALA A 234 -10.21 -13.73 -1.96
N PHE A 235 -11.16 -12.81 -2.10
CA PHE A 235 -12.57 -13.00 -1.72
C PHE A 235 -13.47 -12.46 -2.82
N ASP A 236 -14.60 -13.12 -3.03
CA ASP A 236 -15.65 -12.59 -3.89
C ASP A 236 -16.47 -11.56 -3.11
N VAL A 237 -16.67 -10.39 -3.72
CA VAL A 237 -17.54 -9.34 -3.22
C VAL A 237 -18.95 -9.62 -3.73
N THR A 238 -19.84 -9.91 -2.80
CA THR A 238 -21.24 -10.29 -3.09
C THR A 238 -22.20 -9.42 -2.29
N SER A 239 -23.50 -9.49 -2.60
CA SER A 239 -24.54 -8.84 -1.81
C SER A 239 -25.35 -9.88 -1.05
N TYR A 240 -25.49 -9.70 0.26
CA TYR A 240 -26.36 -10.50 1.12
C TYR A 240 -27.23 -9.55 1.95
N SER A 241 -28.55 -9.72 1.90
CA SER A 241 -29.51 -8.83 2.55
C SER A 241 -29.26 -7.35 2.23
N ASN A 242 -29.02 -7.03 0.95
CA ASN A 242 -28.70 -5.69 0.44
C ASN A 242 -27.43 -5.05 1.05
N SER A 243 -26.51 -5.85 1.59
CA SER A 243 -25.24 -5.38 2.15
C SER A 243 -24.06 -6.09 1.49
N PRO A 244 -22.93 -5.41 1.25
CA PRO A 244 -21.70 -6.06 0.80
C PRO A 244 -21.27 -7.19 1.74
N PHE A 245 -20.77 -8.28 1.18
CA PHE A 245 -20.32 -9.45 1.91
C PHE A 245 -19.15 -10.11 1.18
N LEU A 246 -18.14 -10.54 1.94
CA LEU A 246 -17.00 -11.28 1.40
C LEU A 246 -17.25 -12.79 1.53
N THR A 247 -17.13 -13.50 0.41
CA THR A 247 -17.30 -14.95 0.35
C THR A 247 -16.13 -15.62 -0.36
N ASN A 248 -16.08 -16.96 -0.35
CA ASN A 248 -15.09 -17.74 -1.10
C ASN A 248 -13.62 -17.32 -0.86
N ARG A 249 -13.25 -17.18 0.42
CA ARG A 249 -11.84 -16.98 0.79
C ARG A 249 -10.99 -18.07 0.15
N ARG A 250 -9.99 -17.66 -0.62
CA ARG A 250 -9.08 -18.57 -1.31
C ARG A 250 -7.66 -18.03 -1.27
N LEU A 251 -6.70 -18.95 -1.16
CA LEU A 251 -5.30 -18.62 -1.42
C LEU A 251 -5.18 -18.22 -2.89
N PHE A 252 -4.66 -17.03 -3.15
CA PHE A 252 -4.48 -16.52 -4.51
C PHE A 252 -3.05 -16.72 -4.99
N ALA A 253 -2.07 -16.25 -4.21
CA ALA A 253 -0.65 -16.37 -4.50
C ALA A 253 0.17 -16.38 -3.21
N MET A 254 1.42 -16.84 -3.28
CA MET A 254 2.40 -16.75 -2.21
C MET A 254 3.64 -16.04 -2.77
N ALA A 255 4.23 -15.13 -2.01
CA ALA A 255 5.51 -14.53 -2.39
C ALA A 255 6.59 -15.60 -2.24
N ASP A 256 7.42 -15.76 -3.28
CA ASP A 256 8.57 -16.67 -3.26
C ASP A 256 9.80 -16.03 -2.59
N THR A 257 9.80 -14.72 -2.36
CA THR A 257 10.83 -14.00 -1.60
C THR A 257 10.21 -12.95 -0.69
N GLY A 258 10.51 -13.05 0.61
CA GLY A 258 9.96 -12.15 1.63
C GLY A 258 8.46 -12.33 1.81
N ILE A 259 7.74 -11.20 1.86
CA ILE A 259 6.28 -11.12 2.03
C ILE A 259 5.62 -10.29 0.92
N PRO A 260 4.37 -10.59 0.53
CA PRO A 260 3.59 -9.67 -0.29
C PRO A 260 3.06 -8.54 0.60
N ASP A 261 3.64 -7.35 0.50
CA ASP A 261 3.29 -6.21 1.36
C ASP A 261 2.20 -5.34 0.71
N GLY A 262 2.51 -4.13 0.26
CA GLY A 262 1.59 -3.28 -0.49
C GLY A 262 1.17 -3.90 -1.81
N ILE A 263 -0.14 -3.83 -2.15
CA ILE A 263 -0.75 -4.52 -3.29
C ILE A 263 -1.58 -3.57 -4.17
N LYS A 264 -1.57 -3.76 -5.50
CA LYS A 264 -2.41 -3.01 -6.47
C LYS A 264 -2.84 -3.91 -7.63
N CYS A 265 -3.93 -3.56 -8.31
CA CYS A 265 -4.35 -4.19 -9.57
C CYS A 265 -4.14 -3.26 -10.77
N ASP A 266 -3.82 -3.84 -11.94
CA ASP A 266 -3.92 -3.14 -13.22
C ASP A 266 -5.31 -3.29 -13.85
N VAL A 267 -5.59 -2.50 -14.89
CA VAL A 267 -6.88 -2.49 -15.63
C VAL A 267 -7.21 -3.82 -16.34
N HIS A 268 -6.25 -4.75 -16.43
CA HIS A 268 -6.45 -6.09 -17.00
C HIS A 268 -6.67 -7.17 -15.93
N GLY A 269 -6.66 -6.78 -14.65
CA GLY A 269 -6.84 -7.68 -13.51
C GLY A 269 -5.57 -8.42 -13.09
N ASN A 270 -4.39 -8.02 -13.58
CA ASN A 270 -3.15 -8.53 -13.00
C ASN A 270 -2.93 -7.87 -11.63
N VAL A 271 -2.43 -8.66 -10.69
CA VAL A 271 -2.23 -8.29 -9.29
C VAL A 271 -0.75 -8.11 -9.05
N TYR A 272 -0.36 -6.97 -8.47
CA TYR A 272 1.01 -6.56 -8.22
C TYR A 272 1.20 -6.45 -6.71
N SER A 273 2.33 -6.92 -6.18
CA SER A 273 2.67 -6.75 -4.76
C SER A 273 4.14 -6.40 -4.60
N GLY A 274 4.45 -5.51 -3.65
CA GLY A 274 5.80 -5.35 -3.12
C GLY A 274 6.22 -6.64 -2.42
N CYS A 275 7.44 -7.10 -2.67
CA CYS A 275 8.03 -8.34 -2.21
C CYS A 275 9.51 -8.14 -1.83
N GLY A 276 10.12 -9.17 -1.24
CA GLY A 276 11.49 -9.08 -0.72
C GLY A 276 12.58 -8.86 -1.79
N ASP A 277 12.27 -9.04 -3.07
CA ASP A 277 13.17 -8.82 -4.21
C ASP A 277 12.67 -7.77 -5.22
N GLY A 278 11.58 -7.06 -4.92
CA GLY A 278 11.05 -5.96 -5.73
C GLY A 278 9.54 -6.05 -5.87
N VAL A 279 9.00 -5.87 -7.07
CA VAL A 279 7.55 -5.98 -7.34
C VAL A 279 7.26 -7.24 -8.13
N SER A 280 6.45 -8.13 -7.57
CA SER A 280 5.96 -9.33 -8.25
C SER A 280 4.61 -9.07 -8.92
N VAL A 281 4.39 -9.68 -10.09
CA VAL A 281 3.16 -9.52 -10.88
C VAL A 281 2.54 -10.87 -11.17
N TRP A 282 1.31 -11.08 -10.73
CA TRP A 282 0.51 -12.28 -11.00
C TRP A 282 -0.66 -11.96 -11.93
N SER A 283 -1.04 -12.93 -12.75
CA SER A 283 -2.31 -12.85 -13.49
C SER A 283 -3.51 -12.88 -12.53
N ALA A 284 -4.70 -12.53 -13.01
CA ALA A 284 -5.96 -12.68 -12.26
C ALA A 284 -6.24 -14.13 -11.77
N GLY A 285 -5.51 -15.12 -12.28
CA GLY A 285 -5.58 -16.52 -11.83
C GLY A 285 -4.50 -16.91 -10.80
N GLY A 286 -3.68 -15.99 -10.31
CA GLY A 286 -2.62 -16.28 -9.34
C GLY A 286 -1.32 -16.83 -9.92
N VAL A 287 -1.19 -16.90 -11.26
CA VAL A 287 0.04 -17.34 -11.93
C VAL A 287 1.05 -16.20 -11.99
N LEU A 288 2.26 -16.42 -11.47
CA LEU A 288 3.36 -15.44 -11.55
C LEU A 288 3.74 -15.18 -13.01
N LEU A 289 3.65 -13.91 -13.42
CA LEU A 289 3.95 -13.47 -14.77
C LEU A 289 5.38 -12.96 -14.89
N GLY A 290 5.80 -12.10 -13.97
CA GLY A 290 7.06 -11.39 -14.02
C GLY A 290 7.38 -10.68 -12.72
N LYS A 291 8.60 -10.16 -12.64
CA LYS A 291 9.08 -9.33 -11.52
C LYS A 291 9.84 -8.12 -12.01
N ILE A 292 9.70 -7.00 -11.29
CA ILE A 292 10.57 -5.84 -11.36
C ILE A 292 11.51 -5.93 -10.16
N LEU A 293 12.74 -6.37 -10.40
CA LEU A 293 13.72 -6.64 -9.36
C LEU A 293 14.35 -5.34 -8.85
N VAL A 294 14.33 -5.17 -7.53
CA VAL A 294 14.96 -4.07 -6.80
C VAL A 294 15.71 -4.66 -5.61
N GLU A 295 17.00 -4.36 -5.51
CA GLU A 295 17.81 -4.82 -4.38
C GLU A 295 17.25 -4.27 -3.06
N GLY A 296 17.05 -5.15 -2.08
CA GLY A 296 16.40 -4.80 -0.81
C GLY A 296 14.87 -4.83 -0.84
N GLY A 297 14.26 -5.18 -1.98
CA GLY A 297 12.82 -5.42 -2.08
C GLY A 297 11.98 -4.17 -2.34
N ALA A 298 10.68 -4.26 -2.09
CA ALA A 298 9.76 -3.13 -2.10
C ALA A 298 8.68 -3.33 -1.03
N ALA A 299 8.51 -2.34 -0.14
CA ALA A 299 7.47 -2.37 0.88
C ALA A 299 6.11 -1.98 0.27
N ASN A 300 6.06 -0.90 -0.51
CA ASN A 300 4.88 -0.53 -1.28
C ASN A 300 5.28 0.05 -2.65
N PHE A 301 4.27 0.30 -3.48
CA PHE A 301 4.43 0.94 -4.77
C PHE A 301 3.08 1.51 -5.21
N CYS A 302 3.12 2.38 -6.23
CA CYS A 302 1.92 2.82 -6.89
C CYS A 302 2.13 2.98 -8.39
N PHE A 303 1.04 2.89 -9.13
CA PHE A 303 1.06 3.27 -10.53
C PHE A 303 1.22 4.80 -10.65
N GLY A 304 1.80 5.22 -11.76
CA GLY A 304 1.82 6.59 -12.25
C GLY A 304 1.10 6.68 -13.60
N ALA A 305 1.43 7.71 -14.38
CA ALA A 305 0.91 7.87 -15.73
C ALA A 305 1.72 7.04 -16.74
N GLU A 306 1.12 6.70 -17.89
CA GLU A 306 1.82 6.18 -19.07
C GLU A 306 2.73 4.96 -18.82
N GLY A 307 2.32 4.02 -17.97
CA GLY A 307 3.10 2.82 -17.66
C GLY A 307 4.15 3.02 -16.56
N GLU A 308 4.14 4.15 -15.87
CA GLU A 308 5.00 4.38 -14.71
C GLU A 308 4.53 3.56 -13.49
N ILE A 309 5.50 3.05 -12.73
CA ILE A 309 5.32 2.53 -11.38
C ILE A 309 6.38 3.18 -10.49
N PHE A 310 5.95 3.78 -9.38
CA PHE A 310 6.83 4.30 -8.33
C PHE A 310 6.99 3.25 -7.24
N ILE A 311 8.22 2.83 -6.96
CA ILE A 311 8.54 1.73 -6.05
C ILE A 311 9.25 2.26 -4.81
N LEU A 312 8.72 1.92 -3.64
CA LEU A 312 9.18 2.39 -2.34
C LEU A 312 10.08 1.32 -1.71
N ASN A 313 11.38 1.63 -1.58
CA ASN A 313 12.43 0.71 -1.21
C ASN A 313 13.27 1.29 -0.06
N GLU A 314 12.59 1.57 1.06
CA GLU A 314 13.15 2.14 2.29
C GLU A 314 13.87 3.48 2.07
N THR A 315 15.17 3.44 1.81
CA THR A 315 16.04 4.62 1.62
C THR A 315 16.08 5.10 0.16
N ARG A 316 15.34 4.44 -0.75
CA ARG A 316 15.33 4.76 -2.19
C ARG A 316 13.91 4.80 -2.75
N LEU A 317 13.67 5.76 -3.64
CA LEU A 317 12.48 5.83 -4.47
C LEU A 317 12.88 5.53 -5.92
N TRP A 318 12.27 4.52 -6.51
CA TRP A 318 12.52 4.12 -7.89
C TRP A 318 11.33 4.44 -8.78
N ARG A 319 11.60 4.62 -10.06
CA ARG A 319 10.60 4.64 -11.13
C ARG A 319 10.87 3.51 -12.10
N ALA A 320 9.92 2.60 -12.24
CA ALA A 320 9.85 1.71 -13.38
C ALA A 320 9.00 2.34 -14.48
N ARG A 321 9.41 2.19 -15.74
CA ARG A 321 8.61 2.51 -16.93
C ARG A 321 8.36 1.22 -17.70
N LEU A 322 7.09 0.87 -17.83
CA LEU A 322 6.61 -0.33 -18.51
C LEU A 322 5.99 0.04 -19.87
N ALA A 323 5.23 -0.88 -20.48
CA ALA A 323 4.39 -0.52 -21.62
C ALA A 323 3.36 0.54 -21.20
N ALA A 324 3.12 1.54 -22.05
CA ALA A 324 2.13 2.60 -21.78
C ALA A 324 0.69 2.08 -21.60
N SER A 325 0.40 0.87 -22.07
CA SER A 325 -0.87 0.16 -21.85
C SER A 325 -1.02 -0.40 -20.44
N THR A 326 0.07 -0.52 -19.67
CA THR A 326 0.05 -1.03 -18.30
C THR A 326 -0.38 0.09 -17.37
N LYS A 327 -1.64 0.03 -16.90
CA LYS A 327 -2.28 1.10 -16.12
C LYS A 327 -2.88 0.55 -14.83
N GLY A 328 -2.72 1.29 -13.73
CA GLY A 328 -3.35 0.95 -12.46
C GLY A 328 -4.87 1.11 -12.51
N ALA A 329 -5.61 0.21 -11.88
CA ALA A 329 -7.08 0.21 -11.90
C ALA A 329 -7.70 1.41 -11.15
N LEU A 330 -7.05 1.88 -10.08
CA LEU A 330 -7.60 2.91 -9.18
C LEU A 330 -7.29 4.36 -9.61
N LEU A 331 -6.38 4.56 -10.56
CA LEU A 331 -5.93 5.92 -10.90
C LEU A 331 -6.88 6.67 -11.83
N GLY A 332 -7.72 5.97 -12.59
CA GLY A 332 -8.64 6.60 -13.55
C GLY A 332 -7.95 7.37 -14.70
N ILE A 333 -6.65 7.15 -14.93
CA ILE A 333 -5.81 7.77 -15.98
C ILE A 333 -5.13 6.71 -16.85
#